data_AF-A0A2G5XAU1-F1
#
_entry.id   AF-A0A2G5XAU1-F1
#
_cell.length_a   1.000
_cell.length_b   1.000
_cell.length_c   1.000
_cell.angle_alpha   90.00
_cell.angle_beta   90.00
_cell.angle_gamma   90.00
#
_symmetry.space_group_name_H-M   'P 1'
#
loop_
_entity.id
_entity.type
_entity.pdbx_description
1 polymer ?
#
loop_
_entity_poly.entity_id
_entity_poly.type
_entity_poly.pdbx_seq_one_letter_code
_entity_poly.pdbx_strand_id
1 'polypeptide(L)'
;MKYKVLGVKAFEKELLKIARKYPVVVDLVDSLFADFEEGKLYGDRIPRTKGNVVYKTRLSNPNADKGKSGGFRVIWYLVTAALEIYPLTIYSKNEQEDISVKEIIRIIDRILENEL
;
A
#
# COMPACT_ATOMS: atom_id res chain seq x y z
N MET A 1 3.08 20.36 -0.28
CA MET A 1 2.38 19.90 0.94
C MET A 1 3.09 18.66 1.42
N LYS A 2 3.30 18.49 2.73
CA LYS A 2 3.92 17.28 3.27
C LYS A 2 2.83 16.36 3.82
N TYR A 3 2.85 15.11 3.42
CA TYR A 3 2.00 14.08 4.03
C TYR A 3 2.78 13.34 5.11
N LYS A 4 2.07 12.85 6.11
CA LYS A 4 2.61 11.92 7.10
C LYS A 4 2.20 10.51 6.69
N VAL A 5 3.18 9.62 6.48
CA VAL A 5 2.90 8.20 6.25
C VAL A 5 2.93 7.48 7.60
N LEU A 6 1.86 6.75 7.92
CA LEU A 6 1.66 6.14 9.23
C LEU A 6 2.24 4.72 9.27
N GLY A 7 2.88 4.39 10.40
CA GLY A 7 3.39 3.04 10.67
C GLY A 7 2.27 2.07 11.03
N VAL A 8 1.79 1.30 10.05
CA VAL A 8 0.75 0.28 10.25
C VAL A 8 1.39 -1.10 10.43
N LYS A 9 1.37 -1.62 11.67
CA LYS A 9 1.99 -2.92 12.01
C LYS A 9 1.53 -4.09 11.14
N ALA A 10 0.28 -4.10 10.69
CA ALA A 10 -0.23 -5.16 9.81
C ALA A 10 0.45 -5.11 8.43
N PHE A 11 0.57 -3.92 7.86
CA PHE A 11 1.29 -3.68 6.61
C PHE A 11 2.76 -4.07 6.70
N GLU A 12 3.45 -3.66 7.77
CA GLU A 12 4.87 -4.00 7.99
C GLU A 12 5.09 -5.52 8.03
N LYS A 13 4.19 -6.27 8.69
CA LYS A 13 4.26 -7.74 8.72
C LYS A 13 4.11 -8.36 7.34
N GLU A 14 3.20 -7.83 6.52
CA GLU A 14 3.01 -8.28 5.14
C GLU A 14 4.23 -7.95 4.27
N LEU A 15 4.76 -6.73 4.40
CA LEU A 15 5.98 -6.30 3.73
C LEU A 15 7.15 -7.25 4.05
N LEU A 16 7.39 -7.52 5.34
CA LEU A 16 8.45 -8.41 5.78
C LEU A 16 8.24 -9.85 5.29
N LYS A 17 6.99 -10.32 5.20
CA LYS A 17 6.68 -11.65 4.65
C LYS A 17 7.09 -11.74 3.17
N ILE A 18 6.80 -10.71 2.38
CA ILE A 18 7.19 -10.64 0.96
C ILE A 18 8.71 -10.47 0.82
N ALA A 19 9.32 -9.66 1.68
CA ALA A 19 10.75 -9.37 1.67
C ALA A 19 11.62 -10.63 1.87
N ARG A 20 11.10 -11.67 2.54
CA ARG A 20 11.77 -12.98 2.66
C ARG A 20 12.12 -13.59 1.30
N LYS A 21 11.28 -13.37 0.30
CA LYS A 21 11.47 -13.89 -1.07
C LYS A 21 11.96 -12.82 -2.02
N TYR A 22 11.55 -11.57 -1.80
CA TYR A 22 11.87 -10.43 -2.66
C TYR A 22 12.39 -9.25 -1.82
N PRO A 23 13.64 -9.28 -1.32
CA PRO A 23 14.17 -8.24 -0.43
C PRO A 23 14.02 -6.81 -0.97
N VAL A 24 14.15 -6.63 -2.29
CA VAL A 24 13.99 -5.35 -3.00
C VAL A 24 12.66 -4.64 -2.75
N VAL A 25 11.63 -5.37 -2.30
CA VAL A 25 10.33 -4.76 -1.99
C VAL A 25 10.42 -3.70 -0.89
N VAL A 26 11.36 -3.85 0.05
CA VAL A 26 11.57 -2.88 1.14
C VAL A 26 12.00 -1.54 0.55
N ASP A 27 13.07 -1.53 -0.25
CA ASP A 27 13.58 -0.31 -0.89
C ASP A 27 12.54 0.36 -1.81
N LEU A 28 11.73 -0.44 -2.52
CA LEU A 28 10.66 0.08 -3.37
C LEU A 28 9.54 0.75 -2.57
N VAL A 29 9.19 0.19 -1.40
CA VAL A 29 8.18 0.78 -0.51
C VAL A 29 8.73 2.01 0.20
N ASP A 30 9.99 1.99 0.63
CA ASP A 30 10.64 3.15 1.24
C ASP A 30 10.69 4.32 0.25
N SER A 31 11.04 4.05 -1.01
CA SER A 31 11.02 5.07 -2.08
C SER A 31 9.61 5.61 -2.32
N LEU A 32 8.61 4.73 -2.31
CA LEU A 32 7.19 5.12 -2.45
C LEU A 32 6.75 6.03 -1.30
N PHE A 33 7.14 5.72 -0.06
CA PHE A 33 6.78 6.52 1.10
C PHE A 33 7.49 7.88 1.10
N ALA A 34 8.75 7.95 0.69
CA ALA A 34 9.44 9.22 0.50
C ALA A 34 8.73 10.11 -0.54
N ASP A 35 8.30 9.54 -1.67
CA ASP A 35 7.48 10.27 -2.66
C ASP A 35 6.18 10.79 -2.04
N PHE A 36 5.49 9.97 -1.25
CA PHE A 36 4.25 10.35 -0.58
C PHE A 36 4.45 11.50 0.41
N GLU A 37 5.51 11.47 1.21
CA GLU A 37 5.86 12.55 2.14
C GLU A 37 6.14 13.88 1.43
N GLU A 38 6.67 13.83 0.20
CA GLU A 38 6.86 15.01 -0.67
C GLU A 38 5.59 15.45 -1.41
N GLY A 39 4.49 14.69 -1.29
CA GLY A 39 3.22 14.95 -1.97
C GLY A 39 3.14 14.44 -3.40
N LYS A 40 4.09 13.60 -3.82
CA LYS A 40 4.07 12.89 -5.11
C LYS A 40 3.19 11.65 -4.97
N LEU A 41 1.89 11.83 -5.02
CA LEU A 41 0.92 10.75 -4.89
C LEU A 41 0.57 10.15 -6.26
N TYR A 42 0.75 8.84 -6.41
CA TYR A 42 0.41 8.12 -7.63
C TYR A 42 -0.17 6.73 -7.34
N GLY A 43 -1.15 6.33 -8.14
CA GLY A 43 -1.86 5.07 -8.02
C GLY A 43 -3.27 5.17 -8.59
N ASP A 44 -3.89 4.01 -8.82
CA ASP A 44 -5.26 3.95 -9.31
C ASP A 44 -6.22 4.09 -8.15
N ARG A 45 -7.19 5.01 -8.28
CA ARG A 45 -8.26 5.14 -7.29
C ARG A 45 -9.11 3.86 -7.25
N ILE A 46 -9.33 3.31 -6.06
CA ILE A 46 -10.26 2.20 -5.85
C ILE A 46 -11.65 2.79 -5.56
N PRO A 47 -12.68 2.50 -6.38
CA PRO A 47 -14.03 3.01 -6.15
C PRO A 47 -14.80 2.16 -5.12
N ARG A 48 -15.98 2.65 -4.72
CA ARG A 48 -16.95 1.95 -3.83
C ARG A 48 -16.45 1.65 -2.41
N THR A 49 -15.48 2.42 -1.93
CA THR A 49 -14.86 2.30 -0.59
C THR A 49 -15.61 3.08 0.51
N LYS A 50 -16.95 3.19 0.42
CA LYS A 50 -17.80 3.92 1.39
C LYS A 50 -17.35 5.36 1.71
N GLY A 51 -16.87 6.09 0.69
CA GLY A 51 -16.40 7.47 0.85
C GLY A 51 -14.91 7.59 1.21
N ASN A 52 -14.25 6.50 1.62
CA ASN A 52 -12.82 6.51 1.90
C ASN A 52 -12.00 6.76 0.62
N VAL A 53 -10.92 7.54 0.76
CA VAL A 53 -10.00 7.84 -0.32
C VAL A 53 -8.91 6.78 -0.40
N VAL A 54 -9.12 5.75 -1.22
CA VAL A 54 -8.20 4.61 -1.31
C VAL A 54 -7.60 4.50 -2.70
N TYR A 55 -6.29 4.27 -2.76
CA TYR A 55 -5.53 4.10 -3.99
C TYR A 55 -4.77 2.78 -4.01
N LYS A 56 -4.41 2.34 -5.22
CA LYS A 56 -3.58 1.17 -5.48
C LYS A 56 -2.37 1.57 -6.32
N THR A 57 -1.19 1.48 -5.72
CA THR A 57 0.08 1.70 -6.42
C THR A 57 0.67 0.37 -6.87
N ARG A 58 1.12 0.31 -8.13
CA ARG A 58 1.81 -0.85 -8.70
C ARG A 58 3.30 -0.61 -8.68
N LEU A 59 4.04 -1.40 -7.93
CA LEU A 59 5.49 -1.38 -7.90
C LEU A 59 6.02 -2.52 -8.78
N SER A 60 6.75 -2.17 -9.83
CA SER A 60 7.41 -3.15 -10.69
C SER A 60 8.59 -3.78 -9.95
N ASN A 61 8.71 -5.11 -9.97
CA ASN A 61 9.93 -5.76 -9.48
C ASN A 61 11.04 -5.60 -10.54
N PRO A 62 12.12 -4.85 -10.28
CA PRO A 62 13.18 -4.63 -11.25
C PRO A 62 13.94 -5.92 -11.60
N ASN A 63 13.91 -6.92 -10.71
CA ASN A 63 14.60 -8.20 -10.87
C ASN A 63 13.73 -9.25 -11.56
N ALA A 64 12.57 -8.87 -12.11
CA ALA A 64 11.71 -9.81 -12.81
C ALA A 64 12.27 -10.13 -14.21
N ASP A 65 12.46 -11.42 -14.50
CA ASP A 65 12.82 -11.88 -15.85
C ASP A 65 11.83 -11.36 -16.90
N LYS A 66 12.34 -11.00 -18.09
CA LYS A 66 11.52 -10.61 -19.24
C LYS A 66 10.41 -11.65 -19.46
N GLY A 67 9.15 -11.22 -19.34
CA GLY A 67 7.95 -12.06 -19.53
C GLY A 67 7.26 -12.53 -18.24
N LYS A 68 7.91 -12.45 -17.07
CA LYS A 68 7.26 -12.71 -15.78
C LYS A 68 6.91 -11.37 -15.14
N SER A 69 5.67 -10.91 -15.27
CA SER A 69 5.18 -9.62 -14.71
C SER A 69 5.02 -9.63 -13.18
N GLY A 70 5.99 -10.17 -12.44
CA GLY A 70 6.03 -10.10 -11.00
C GLY A 70 6.17 -8.66 -10.54
N GLY A 71 5.27 -8.22 -9.68
CA GLY A 71 5.28 -6.88 -9.10
C GLY A 71 4.42 -6.88 -7.84
N PHE A 72 4.50 -5.79 -7.10
CA PHE A 72 3.83 -5.62 -5.83
C PHE A 72 2.68 -4.62 -5.99
N ARG A 73 1.59 -4.87 -5.27
CA ARG A 73 0.48 -3.93 -5.16
C ARG A 73 0.45 -3.43 -3.74
N VAL A 74 0.58 -2.11 -3.59
CA VAL A 74 0.41 -1.40 -2.32
C VAL A 74 -0.95 -0.72 -2.36
N ILE A 75 -1.80 -1.01 -1.36
CA ILE A 75 -3.07 -0.31 -1.18
C ILE A 75 -2.92 0.62 0.01
N TRP A 76 -3.33 1.88 -0.16
CA TRP A 76 -3.20 2.91 0.86
C TRP A 76 -4.43 3.82 0.91
N TYR A 77 -4.73 4.33 2.09
CA TYR A 77 -5.85 5.21 2.41
C TYR A 77 -5.33 6.61 2.74
N LEU A 78 -5.94 7.64 2.15
CA LEU A 78 -5.58 9.04 2.33
C LEU A 78 -6.66 9.76 3.15
N VAL A 79 -6.24 10.38 4.25
CA VAL A 79 -7.06 11.30 5.02
C VAL A 79 -6.67 12.73 4.64
N THR A 80 -7.35 13.30 3.65
CA THR A 80 -7.00 14.63 3.10
C THR A 80 -7.06 15.74 4.14
N ALA A 81 -7.99 15.68 5.10
CA ALA A 81 -8.13 16.69 6.15
C ALA A 81 -6.92 16.73 7.11
N ALA A 82 -6.28 15.58 7.34
CA ALA A 82 -5.13 15.45 8.24
C ALA A 82 -3.78 15.39 7.50
N LEU A 83 -3.79 15.31 6.16
CA LEU A 83 -2.62 15.02 5.33
C LEU A 83 -1.91 13.72 5.76
N GLU A 84 -2.71 12.70 6.08
CA GLU A 84 -2.23 11.42 6.57
C GLU A 84 -2.46 10.31 5.54
N ILE A 85 -1.47 9.42 5.41
CA ILE A 85 -1.52 8.26 4.53
C ILE A 85 -1.31 7.00 5.36
N TYR A 86 -2.28 6.10 5.26
CA TYR A 86 -2.29 4.81 5.92
C TYR A 86 -1.99 3.71 4.90
N PRO A 87 -0.80 3.08 4.94
CA PRO A 87 -0.54 1.86 4.19
C PRO A 87 -1.44 0.75 4.73
N LEU A 88 -2.38 0.26 3.91
CA LEU A 88 -3.36 -0.73 4.34
C LEU A 88 -2.84 -2.14 4.21
N THR A 89 -2.29 -2.48 3.04
CA THR A 89 -1.81 -3.82 2.73
C THR A 89 -0.88 -3.82 1.52
N ILE A 90 0.01 -4.82 1.46
CA ILE A 90 0.88 -5.11 0.32
C ILE A 90 0.83 -6.59 -0.06
N TYR A 91 0.82 -6.89 -1.35
CA TYR A 91 0.90 -8.26 -1.85
C TYR A 91 1.63 -8.38 -3.19
N SER A 92 2.23 -9.55 -3.42
CA SER A 92 2.81 -9.92 -4.71
C SER A 92 1.71 -10.39 -5.66
N LYS A 93 1.72 -9.85 -6.89
CA LYS A 93 0.76 -10.23 -7.95
C LYS A 93 0.69 -11.73 -8.22
N ASN A 94 1.80 -12.42 -8.06
CA ASN A 94 1.91 -13.83 -8.44
C ASN A 94 1.51 -14.77 -7.29
N GLU A 95 1.32 -14.24 -6.08
CA GLU A 95 1.10 -15.06 -4.88
C GLU A 95 -0.28 -14.83 -4.28
N GLN A 96 -0.99 -13.77 -4.67
CA GLN A 96 -2.31 -13.46 -4.16
C GLN A 96 -3.18 -12.77 -5.21
N GLU A 97 -4.46 -13.11 -5.20
CA GLU A 97 -5.50 -12.42 -5.97
C GLU A 97 -5.76 -11.00 -5.44
N ASP A 98 -6.46 -10.20 -6.25
CA ASP A 98 -6.82 -8.84 -5.89
C ASP A 98 -7.72 -8.82 -4.64
N ILE A 99 -7.40 -7.93 -3.69
CA ILE A 99 -8.15 -7.79 -2.43
C ILE A 99 -9.50 -7.12 -2.69
N SER A 100 -10.57 -7.70 -2.14
CA SER A 100 -11.92 -7.17 -2.31
C SER A 100 -12.12 -5.81 -1.62
N VAL A 101 -13.02 -4.98 -2.16
CA VAL A 101 -13.38 -3.69 -1.55
C VAL A 101 -13.93 -3.86 -0.12
N LYS A 102 -14.67 -4.94 0.14
CA LYS A 102 -15.17 -5.27 1.48
C LYS A 102 -14.04 -5.47 2.48
N GLU A 103 -12.97 -6.14 2.04
CA GLU A 103 -11.81 -6.39 2.89
C GLU A 103 -10.99 -5.11 3.12
N ILE A 104 -10.81 -4.29 2.09
CA ILE A 104 -10.18 -2.96 2.23
C ILE A 104 -10.89 -2.12 3.29
N ILE A 105 -12.22 -2.07 3.26
CA ILE A 105 -13.01 -1.32 4.26
C ILE A 105 -12.77 -1.88 5.66
N ARG A 106 -12.78 -3.21 5.83
CA ARG A 106 -12.49 -3.83 7.14
C ARG A 106 -11.10 -3.51 7.67
N ILE A 107 -10.09 -3.46 6.80
CA ILE A 107 -8.72 -3.09 7.17
C ILE A 107 -8.70 -1.64 7.67
N ILE A 108 -9.37 -0.73 6.95
CA ILE A 108 -9.49 0.68 7.37
C ILE A 108 -10.17 0.78 8.73
N ASP A 109 -11.34 0.16 8.90
CA ASP A 109 -12.10 0.21 10.16
C ASP A 109 -11.23 -0.29 11.33
N ARG A 110 -10.53 -1.43 11.14
CA ARG A 110 -9.62 -1.97 12.15
C ARG A 110 -8.45 -1.03 12.46
N ILE A 111 -7.85 -0.38 11.46
CA ILE A 111 -6.72 0.52 11.71
C ILE A 111 -7.20 1.73 12.53
N LEU A 112 -8.32 2.34 12.14
CA LEU A 112 -8.86 3.52 12.81
C LEU A 112 -9.36 3.22 14.23
N GLU A 113 -9.93 2.04 14.47
CA GLU A 113 -10.29 1.58 15.83
C GLU A 113 -9.10 1.42 16.76
N ASN A 114 -7.90 1.11 16.24
CA ASN A 114 -6.69 0.94 17.06
C ASN A 114 -5.92 2.25 17.30
N GLU A 115 -6.32 3.36 16.67
CA GLU A 115 -5.75 4.70 16.90
C GLU A 115 -6.61 5.58 17.81
N LEU A 116 -7.81 5.11 18.18
CA LEU A 116 -8.71 5.70 19.19
C LEU A 116 -8.49 5.05 20.57
#